data_AF-A0A6C0L2E5-F1
#
_entry.id   AF-A0A6C0L2E5-F1
#
_cell.length_a   1.000
_cell.length_b   1.000
_cell.length_c   1.000
_cell.angle_alpha   90.00
_cell.angle_beta   90.00
_cell.angle_gamma   90.00
#
_symmetry.space_group_name_H-M   'P 1'
#
loop_
_entity.id
_entity.type
_entity.pdbx_description
1 polymer ?
#
loop_
_entity_poly.entity_id
_entity_poly.type
_entity_poly.pdbx_seq_one_letter_code
_entity_poly.pdbx_strand_id
1 'polypeptide(L)'
;MNDIEIEKYASMINNIYCEETEKKNEQNNQTKTVICKDCNIPTITHGLDIWECYRCGSIVEQMIDNTAEWRTYPDGSKHDTIRCSAVINNLLPQSSKGTIILSTNNSNYQMRRTQKVHSWSAMTYKERCLNSTFQDISLRSLNGHILQVCIRLAHEYYSIVSELYVARGVMRKGLIAACVFMACKKKGVPRTSQEIAKIFKISDKWVTRGNKKFTELWNLSGNEHITYKNDCQSMDYLARFCSKLSENSNELLKKSKDICQLCRDNAILSQNTPVSIAAASIYMATTILDMETEIPRADIAKVANTSQVTIGKCYKELLKYPKIFESL
;
A
#
# COMPACT_ATOMS: atom_id res chain seq x y z
N MET A 1 -17.66 -11.92 -43.73
CA MET A 1 -16.33 -11.43 -43.30
C MET A 1 -15.48 -12.66 -43.20
N ASN A 2 -14.48 -12.81 -44.07
CA ASN A 2 -13.69 -14.03 -44.14
C ASN A 2 -12.74 -14.10 -42.94
N ASP A 3 -12.49 -15.29 -42.39
CA ASP A 3 -11.65 -15.48 -41.19
C ASP A 3 -10.24 -14.87 -41.35
N ILE A 4 -9.74 -14.82 -42.59
CA ILE A 4 -8.46 -14.19 -42.97
C ILE A 4 -8.46 -12.67 -42.76
N GLU A 5 -9.61 -12.01 -42.94
CA GLU A 5 -9.72 -10.56 -42.72
C GLU A 5 -9.69 -10.25 -41.22
N ILE A 6 -10.29 -11.11 -40.39
CA ILE A 6 -10.33 -10.94 -38.94
C ILE A 6 -8.92 -11.08 -38.34
N GLU A 7 -8.11 -12.04 -38.80
CA GLU A 7 -6.71 -12.19 -38.38
C GLU A 7 -5.83 -10.99 -38.81
N LYS A 8 -6.09 -10.43 -40.00
CA LYS A 8 -5.42 -9.19 -40.44
C LYS A 8 -5.77 -8.01 -39.55
N TYR A 9 -7.04 -7.83 -39.18
CA TYR A 9 -7.43 -6.75 -38.27
C TYR A 9 -6.89 -6.96 -36.85
N ALA A 10 -6.87 -8.20 -36.35
CA ALA A 10 -6.33 -8.52 -35.03
C ALA A 10 -4.80 -8.27 -34.94
N SER A 11 -4.05 -8.63 -35.99
CA SER A 11 -2.61 -8.34 -36.07
C SER A 11 -2.32 -6.84 -36.21
N MET A 12 -3.15 -6.09 -36.95
CA MET A 12 -3.04 -4.63 -37.04
C MET A 12 -3.27 -3.96 -35.68
N ILE A 13 -4.27 -4.41 -34.93
CA ILE A 13 -4.58 -3.89 -33.59
C ILE A 13 -3.45 -4.21 -32.60
N ASN A 14 -2.91 -5.43 -32.63
CA ASN A 14 -1.76 -5.82 -31.79
C ASN A 14 -0.51 -5.00 -32.10
N ASN A 15 -0.23 -4.68 -33.38
CA ASN A 15 0.89 -3.83 -33.75
C ASN A 15 0.70 -2.38 -33.25
N ILE A 16 -0.52 -1.84 -33.32
CA ILE A 16 -0.84 -0.50 -32.78
C ILE A 16 -0.65 -0.47 -31.25
N TYR A 17 -1.10 -1.49 -30.54
CA TYR A 17 -0.90 -1.59 -29.08
C TYR A 17 0.57 -1.76 -28.70
N CYS A 18 1.35 -2.56 -29.45
CA CYS A 18 2.80 -2.71 -29.23
C CYS A 18 3.54 -1.38 -29.46
N GLU A 19 3.27 -0.67 -30.56
CA GLU A 19 3.90 0.63 -30.86
C GLU A 19 3.57 1.70 -29.79
N GLU A 20 2.34 1.70 -29.24
CA GLU A 20 1.96 2.62 -28.16
C GLU A 20 2.65 2.27 -26.82
N THR A 21 2.91 0.99 -26.56
CA THR A 21 3.65 0.55 -25.37
C THR A 21 5.15 0.79 -25.48
N GLU A 22 5.73 0.64 -26.67
CA GLU A 22 7.13 0.97 -26.95
C GLU A 22 7.38 2.48 -26.85
N LYS A 23 6.49 3.31 -27.41
CA LYS A 23 6.58 4.78 -27.28
C LYS A 23 6.43 5.28 -25.84
N LYS A 24 5.63 4.60 -25.00
CA LYS A 24 5.51 4.92 -23.56
C LYS A 24 6.71 4.47 -22.73
N ASN A 25 7.39 3.39 -23.14
CA ASN A 25 8.58 2.87 -22.46
C ASN A 25 9.86 3.61 -22.89
N GLU A 26 9.95 4.07 -24.15
CA GLU A 26 11.08 4.90 -24.63
C GLU A 26 11.08 6.31 -24.02
N GLN A 27 9.90 6.91 -23.78
CA GLN A 27 9.81 8.25 -23.20
C GLN A 27 10.23 8.35 -21.74
N ASN A 28 10.32 7.23 -21.01
CA ASN A 28 10.63 7.25 -19.57
C ASN A 28 12.09 6.90 -19.22
N ASN A 29 12.95 6.58 -20.19
CA ASN A 29 14.36 6.19 -19.92
C ASN A 29 15.39 6.68 -20.94
N GLN A 30 15.11 7.75 -21.69
CA GLN A 30 16.16 8.47 -22.42
C GLN A 30 16.73 9.58 -21.55
N THR A 31 17.79 9.27 -20.79
CA THR A 31 18.73 10.30 -20.36
C THR A 31 19.39 10.86 -21.62
N LYS A 32 18.82 11.94 -22.18
CA LYS A 32 19.41 12.66 -23.31
C LYS A 32 20.82 13.08 -22.93
N THR A 33 21.82 12.41 -23.47
CA THR A 33 23.22 12.82 -23.36
C THR A 33 23.44 13.98 -24.33
N VAL A 34 23.53 15.18 -23.79
CA VAL A 34 23.86 16.38 -24.57
C VAL A 34 25.35 16.31 -24.93
N ILE A 35 25.69 16.48 -26.21
CA ILE A 35 27.06 16.40 -26.72
C ILE A 35 27.48 17.79 -27.18
N CYS A 36 28.69 18.20 -26.78
CA CYS A 36 29.27 19.47 -27.23
C CYS A 36 29.62 19.40 -28.73
N LYS A 37 29.15 20.38 -29.52
CA LYS A 37 29.38 20.46 -30.98
C LYS A 37 30.86 20.62 -31.34
N ASP A 38 31.65 21.25 -30.46
CA ASP A 38 33.06 21.56 -30.76
C ASP A 38 34.02 20.45 -30.33
N CYS A 39 33.71 19.76 -29.22
CA CYS A 39 34.60 18.75 -28.63
C CYS A 39 34.12 17.32 -28.84
N ASN A 40 32.86 17.11 -29.22
CA ASN A 40 32.20 15.81 -29.34
C ASN A 40 32.26 14.95 -28.05
N ILE A 41 32.34 15.61 -26.89
CA ILE A 41 32.40 15.01 -25.55
C ILE A 41 31.04 15.20 -24.86
N PRO A 42 30.56 14.23 -24.06
CA PRO A 42 29.35 14.41 -23.24
C PRO A 42 29.52 15.57 -22.27
N THR A 43 28.53 16.46 -22.24
CA THR A 43 28.51 17.61 -21.31
C THR A 43 28.14 17.16 -19.91
N ILE A 44 28.49 17.97 -18.91
CA ILE A 44 28.18 17.74 -17.49
C ILE A 44 27.35 18.94 -16.99
N THR A 45 26.46 18.70 -16.03
CA THR A 45 25.70 19.76 -15.37
C THR A 45 26.38 20.21 -14.09
N HIS A 46 26.67 21.51 -13.97
CA HIS A 46 27.19 22.11 -12.75
C HIS A 46 26.11 22.90 -12.03
N GLY A 47 25.20 22.22 -11.30
CA GLY A 47 24.31 22.76 -10.25
C GLY A 47 23.38 23.94 -10.58
N LEU A 48 23.52 24.59 -11.74
CA LEU A 48 22.85 25.81 -12.21
C LEU A 48 21.92 25.51 -13.39
N ASP A 49 21.54 24.25 -13.58
CA ASP A 49 20.67 23.80 -14.67
C ASP A 49 21.20 24.18 -16.07
N ILE A 50 22.53 24.24 -16.23
CA ILE A 50 23.19 24.54 -17.51
C ILE A 50 24.10 23.36 -17.89
N TRP A 51 24.02 22.94 -19.15
CA TRP A 51 24.96 21.99 -19.73
C TRP A 51 26.19 22.72 -20.24
N GLU A 52 27.33 22.44 -19.63
CA GLU A 52 28.62 22.98 -20.03
C GLU A 52 29.58 21.87 -20.47
N CYS A 53 30.42 22.19 -21.45
CA CYS A 53 31.48 21.29 -21.85
C CYS A 53 32.68 21.43 -20.94
N TYR A 54 33.06 20.35 -20.24
CA TYR A 54 34.23 20.30 -19.36
C TYR A 54 35.55 20.73 -20.04
N ARG A 55 35.68 20.52 -21.36
CA ARG A 55 36.92 20.77 -22.09
C ARG A 55 37.04 22.18 -22.67
N CYS A 56 35.98 22.70 -23.28
CA CYS A 56 36.01 24.02 -23.93
C CYS A 56 35.24 25.12 -23.18
N GLY A 57 34.52 24.78 -22.11
CA GLY A 57 33.72 25.72 -21.34
C GLY A 57 32.53 26.31 -22.12
N SER A 58 32.19 25.76 -23.29
CA SER A 58 31.04 26.24 -24.05
C SER A 58 29.73 25.82 -23.40
N ILE A 59 28.80 26.77 -23.31
CA ILE A 59 27.43 26.55 -22.87
C ILE A 59 26.67 25.92 -24.03
N VAL A 60 26.20 24.69 -23.84
CA VAL A 60 25.54 23.92 -24.92
C VAL A 60 24.03 24.13 -24.87
N GLU A 61 23.43 24.00 -23.69
CA GLU A 61 21.99 24.13 -23.50
C GLU A 61 21.66 24.58 -22.08
N GLN A 62 20.65 25.41 -21.93
CA GLN A 62 20.07 25.76 -20.64
C GLN A 62 18.88 24.84 -20.38
N MET A 63 18.89 24.10 -19.27
CA MET A 63 17.74 23.30 -18.87
C MET A 63 16.65 24.21 -18.36
N ILE A 64 15.50 24.12 -19.00
CA ILE A 64 14.26 24.67 -18.47
C ILE A 64 13.64 23.54 -17.65
N ASP A 65 13.51 23.77 -16.34
CA ASP A 65 12.76 22.86 -15.49
C ASP A 65 11.28 22.92 -15.89
N ASN A 66 10.76 21.81 -16.42
CA ASN A 66 9.36 21.65 -16.77
C ASN A 66 8.51 21.18 -15.58
N THR A 67 9.11 20.98 -14.41
CA THR A 67 8.35 20.68 -13.20
C THR A 67 7.56 21.92 -12.75
N ALA A 68 6.47 21.69 -12.02
CA ALA A 68 5.65 22.79 -11.53
C ALA A 68 6.47 23.65 -10.54
N GLU A 69 6.55 24.96 -10.78
CA GLU A 69 7.14 25.89 -9.82
C GLU A 69 6.26 25.96 -8.57
N TRP A 70 6.61 25.20 -7.53
CA TRP A 70 5.98 25.28 -6.22
C TRP A 70 6.56 26.49 -5.47
N ARG A 71 6.04 27.69 -5.75
CA ARG A 71 6.40 28.91 -5.01
C ARG A 71 5.35 29.19 -3.93
N THR A 72 5.68 28.84 -2.70
CA THR A 72 4.97 29.34 -1.51
C THR A 72 5.70 30.59 -1.01
N TYR A 73 5.06 31.75 -1.16
CA TYR A 73 5.58 32.98 -0.55
C TYR A 73 5.34 32.93 0.96
N PRO A 74 6.34 33.27 1.81
CA PRO A 74 6.22 33.22 3.26
C PRO A 74 5.22 34.24 3.83
N ASP A 75 4.75 35.20 3.02
CA ASP A 75 3.89 36.32 3.43
C ASP A 75 2.44 35.95 3.81
N GLY A 76 2.13 34.66 3.98
CA GLY A 76 0.85 34.23 4.56
C GLY A 76 -0.40 34.62 3.75
N SER A 77 -0.25 35.10 2.51
CA SER A 77 -1.37 35.31 1.60
C SER A 77 -2.01 33.95 1.29
N LYS A 78 -3.27 33.76 1.69
CA LYS A 78 -4.04 32.51 1.60
C LYS A 78 -4.26 31.97 0.17
N HIS A 79 -3.66 32.58 -0.84
CA HIS A 79 -3.80 32.20 -2.24
C HIS A 79 -2.43 31.74 -2.76
N ASP A 80 -2.29 30.44 -2.93
CA ASP A 80 -1.19 29.85 -3.68
C ASP A 80 -1.24 30.41 -5.11
N THR A 81 -0.23 31.18 -5.50
CA THR A 81 -0.10 31.81 -6.83
C THR A 81 0.58 30.87 -7.83
N ILE A 82 0.39 29.56 -7.64
CA ILE A 82 0.98 28.54 -8.51
C ILE A 82 0.41 28.72 -9.92
N ARG A 83 1.30 28.87 -10.90
CA ARG A 83 0.97 29.09 -12.32
C ARG A 83 0.36 27.85 -12.98
N CYS A 84 0.58 26.67 -12.39
CA CYS A 84 0.18 25.38 -12.95
C CYS A 84 -1.17 24.89 -12.41
N SER A 85 -1.82 24.02 -13.20
CA SER A 85 -3.12 23.40 -12.88
C SER A 85 -3.12 22.62 -11.57
N ALA A 86 -4.32 22.37 -11.04
CA ALA A 86 -4.51 21.48 -9.90
C ALA A 86 -3.88 20.09 -10.12
N VAL A 87 -3.40 19.48 -9.02
CA VAL A 87 -2.80 18.14 -9.05
C VAL A 87 -3.82 17.12 -9.54
N ILE A 88 -3.46 16.39 -10.60
CA ILE A 88 -4.30 15.35 -11.18
C ILE A 88 -4.15 14.08 -10.35
N ASN A 89 -5.27 13.47 -9.96
CA ASN A 89 -5.25 12.14 -9.36
C ASN A 89 -5.22 11.07 -10.47
N ASN A 90 -4.11 10.35 -10.58
CA ASN A 90 -3.94 9.29 -11.57
C ASN A 90 -4.96 8.15 -11.45
N LEU A 91 -5.54 7.94 -10.26
CA LEU A 91 -6.58 6.92 -10.03
C LEU A 91 -7.98 7.36 -10.47
N LEU A 92 -8.19 8.67 -10.65
CA LEU A 92 -9.46 9.29 -11.02
C LEU A 92 -9.23 10.35 -12.11
N PRO A 93 -8.72 9.95 -13.30
CA PRO A 93 -8.22 10.89 -14.29
C PRO A 93 -9.31 11.74 -14.96
N GLN A 94 -10.53 11.24 -15.09
CA GLN A 94 -11.60 11.94 -15.80
C GLN A 94 -12.18 13.07 -14.94
N SER A 95 -12.45 12.80 -13.67
CA SER A 95 -12.91 13.80 -12.71
C SER A 95 -11.84 14.82 -12.32
N SER A 96 -10.56 14.44 -12.33
CA SER A 96 -9.45 15.34 -12.01
C SER A 96 -9.25 16.47 -13.04
N LYS A 97 -9.80 16.34 -14.26
CA LYS A 97 -9.74 17.37 -15.30
C LYS A 97 -10.91 18.37 -15.21
N GLY A 98 -11.88 18.14 -14.33
CA GLY A 98 -13.04 19.00 -14.15
C GLY A 98 -12.78 20.17 -13.20
N THR A 99 -13.39 21.32 -13.46
CA THR A 99 -13.44 22.45 -12.53
C THR A 99 -14.61 22.29 -11.56
N ILE A 100 -14.56 22.88 -10.37
CA ILE A 100 -15.69 22.91 -9.43
C ILE A 100 -16.26 24.33 -9.37
N ILE A 101 -17.56 24.47 -9.61
CA ILE A 101 -18.26 25.74 -9.37
C ILE A 101 -18.53 25.87 -7.87
N LEU A 102 -17.93 26.88 -7.23
CA LEU A 102 -18.18 27.21 -5.84
C LEU A 102 -19.25 28.31 -5.75
N SER A 103 -20.17 28.17 -4.79
CA SER A 103 -21.23 29.15 -4.52
C SER A 103 -21.14 29.56 -3.05
N THR A 104 -21.13 30.86 -2.78
CA THR A 104 -21.10 31.43 -1.42
C THR A 104 -22.50 31.68 -0.88
N ASN A 105 -22.66 31.98 0.41
CA ASN A 105 -23.98 32.23 0.99
C ASN A 105 -24.72 33.41 0.34
N ASN A 106 -24.02 34.41 -0.22
CA ASN A 106 -24.63 35.54 -0.94
C ASN A 106 -24.90 35.27 -2.43
N SER A 107 -24.65 34.06 -2.93
CA SER A 107 -24.84 33.73 -4.35
C SER A 107 -26.32 33.75 -4.75
N ASN A 108 -26.61 34.23 -5.95
CA ASN A 108 -27.96 34.20 -6.51
C ASN A 108 -28.49 32.76 -6.71
N TYR A 109 -29.81 32.59 -6.75
CA TYR A 109 -30.48 31.30 -6.94
C TYR A 109 -30.03 30.57 -8.21
N GLN A 110 -29.86 31.30 -9.31
CA GLN A 110 -29.38 30.76 -10.59
C GLN A 110 -27.99 30.15 -10.45
N MET A 111 -27.09 30.80 -9.69
CA MET A 111 -25.75 30.26 -9.45
C MET A 111 -25.80 28.96 -8.65
N ARG A 112 -26.61 28.92 -7.58
CA ARG A 112 -26.82 27.69 -6.79
C ARG A 112 -27.41 26.56 -7.62
N ARG A 113 -28.34 26.88 -8.53
CA ARG A 113 -28.92 25.91 -9.47
C ARG A 113 -27.86 25.38 -10.44
N THR A 114 -27.06 26.26 -11.05
CA THR A 114 -25.97 25.85 -11.94
C THR A 114 -24.94 24.99 -11.22
N GLN A 115 -24.55 25.36 -10.00
CA GLN A 115 -23.65 24.55 -9.16
C GLN A 115 -24.23 23.14 -8.92
N LYS A 116 -25.52 23.05 -8.55
CA LYS A 116 -26.17 21.75 -8.30
C LYS A 116 -26.20 20.87 -9.55
N VAL A 117 -26.53 21.45 -10.71
CA VAL A 117 -26.52 20.69 -11.98
C VAL A 117 -25.11 20.26 -12.35
N HIS A 118 -24.13 21.15 -12.21
CA HIS A 118 -22.73 20.86 -12.46
C HIS A 118 -22.19 19.75 -11.55
N SER A 119 -22.54 19.73 -10.26
CA SER A 119 -22.04 18.69 -9.34
C SER A 119 -22.58 17.30 -9.67
N TRP A 120 -23.75 17.20 -10.31
CA TRP A 120 -24.29 15.93 -10.81
C TRP A 120 -23.51 15.39 -12.01
N SER A 121 -22.99 16.25 -12.88
CA SER A 121 -22.20 15.87 -14.05
C SER A 121 -20.68 15.86 -13.82
N ALA A 122 -20.20 16.37 -12.69
CA ALA A 122 -18.76 16.53 -12.40
C ALA A 122 -17.95 15.22 -12.35
N MET A 123 -18.58 14.08 -12.04
CA MET A 123 -17.92 12.77 -12.04
C MET A 123 -18.75 11.75 -12.81
N THR A 124 -18.09 10.91 -13.59
CA THR A 124 -18.73 9.76 -14.22
C THR A 124 -19.15 8.72 -13.18
N TYR A 125 -20.13 7.89 -13.53
CA TYR A 125 -20.67 6.90 -12.59
C TYR A 125 -19.60 5.92 -12.08
N LYS A 126 -18.72 5.43 -12.96
CA LYS A 126 -17.62 4.50 -12.60
C LYS A 126 -16.68 5.14 -11.57
N GLU A 127 -16.21 6.35 -11.83
CA GLU A 127 -15.31 7.08 -10.92
C GLU A 127 -15.99 7.51 -9.62
N ARG A 128 -17.27 7.88 -9.66
CA ARG A 128 -18.04 8.20 -8.45
C ARG A 128 -18.14 6.97 -7.53
N CYS A 129 -18.43 5.79 -8.09
CA CYS A 129 -18.45 4.55 -7.34
C CYS A 129 -17.07 4.20 -6.76
N LEU A 130 -16.01 4.39 -7.54
CA LEU A 130 -14.63 4.14 -7.11
C LEU A 130 -14.19 5.10 -5.99
N ASN A 131 -14.47 6.39 -6.15
CA ASN A 131 -14.17 7.41 -5.15
C ASN A 131 -14.93 7.17 -3.84
N SER A 132 -16.21 6.79 -3.91
CA SER A 132 -16.97 6.38 -2.71
C SER A 132 -16.30 5.20 -1.99
N THR A 133 -15.80 4.20 -2.72
CA THR A 133 -15.05 3.10 -2.09
C THR A 133 -13.70 3.53 -1.54
N PHE A 134 -12.99 4.46 -2.18
CA PHE A 134 -11.73 5.02 -1.67
C PHE A 134 -11.94 5.77 -0.37
N GLN A 135 -13.00 6.58 -0.28
CA GLN A 135 -13.40 7.26 0.95
C GLN A 135 -13.72 6.25 2.07
N ASP A 136 -14.47 5.19 1.76
CA ASP A 136 -14.77 4.11 2.71
C ASP A 136 -13.50 3.40 3.20
N ILE A 137 -12.55 3.09 2.29
CA ILE A 137 -11.26 2.48 2.63
C ILE A 137 -10.49 3.41 3.56
N SER A 138 -10.36 4.70 3.20
CA SER A 138 -9.61 5.67 3.98
C SER A 138 -10.21 5.86 5.36
N LEU A 139 -11.53 6.06 5.46
CA LEU A 139 -12.24 6.25 6.73
C LEU A 139 -12.04 5.06 7.67
N ARG A 140 -12.27 3.84 7.17
CA ARG A 140 -12.15 2.62 7.98
C ARG A 140 -10.70 2.36 8.38
N SER A 141 -9.75 2.55 7.46
CA SER A 141 -8.33 2.30 7.71
C SER A 141 -7.74 3.31 8.69
N LEU A 142 -8.15 4.58 8.62
CA LEU A 142 -7.81 5.61 9.59
C LEU A 142 -8.31 5.27 10.99
N ASN A 143 -9.58 4.87 11.11
CA ASN A 143 -10.16 4.41 12.39
C ASN A 143 -9.45 3.16 12.93
N GLY A 144 -8.85 2.35 12.05
CA GLY A 144 -8.04 1.18 12.39
C GLY A 144 -6.55 1.46 12.62
N HIS A 145 -6.13 2.73 12.64
CA HIS A 145 -4.72 3.15 12.78
C HIS A 145 -3.78 2.48 11.76
N ILE A 146 -4.23 2.37 10.51
CA ILE A 146 -3.41 1.90 9.39
C ILE A 146 -2.64 3.09 8.80
N LEU A 147 -1.38 2.86 8.43
CA LEU A 147 -0.51 3.89 7.86
C LEU A 147 -1.03 4.38 6.50
N GLN A 148 -0.93 5.68 6.24
CA GLN A 148 -1.38 6.29 4.97
C GLN A 148 -0.73 5.68 3.73
N VAL A 149 0.53 5.26 3.84
CA VAL A 149 1.25 4.58 2.74
C VAL A 149 0.54 3.28 2.34
N CYS A 150 0.00 2.53 3.30
CA CYS A 150 -0.78 1.31 3.02
C CYS A 150 -2.16 1.65 2.44
N ILE A 151 -2.79 2.75 2.86
CA ILE A 151 -4.09 3.19 2.35
C ILE A 151 -3.99 3.55 0.87
N ARG A 152 -2.98 4.36 0.50
CA ARG A 152 -2.72 4.73 -0.91
C ARG A 152 -2.51 3.50 -1.79
N LEU A 153 -1.68 2.56 -1.33
CA LEU A 153 -1.43 1.33 -2.07
C LEU A 153 -2.69 0.44 -2.15
N ALA A 154 -3.55 0.45 -1.13
CA ALA A 154 -4.83 -0.24 -1.18
C ALA A 154 -5.80 0.38 -2.20
N HIS A 155 -5.74 1.70 -2.43
CA HIS A 155 -6.51 2.34 -3.51
C HIS A 155 -6.04 1.88 -4.89
N GLU A 156 -4.73 1.83 -5.13
CA GLU A 156 -4.13 1.29 -6.36
C GLU A 156 -4.51 -0.17 -6.59
N TYR A 157 -4.48 -0.98 -5.53
CA TYR A 157 -4.90 -2.38 -5.59
C TYR A 157 -6.38 -2.53 -5.93
N TYR A 158 -7.23 -1.74 -5.31
CA TYR A 158 -8.66 -1.80 -5.59
C TYR A 158 -9.00 -1.29 -6.99
N SER A 159 -8.33 -0.26 -7.51
CA SER A 159 -8.58 0.21 -8.87
C SER A 159 -8.33 -0.90 -9.88
N ILE A 160 -7.17 -1.56 -9.83
CA ILE A 160 -6.80 -2.66 -10.73
C ILE A 160 -7.79 -3.83 -10.61
N VAL A 161 -8.07 -4.26 -9.37
CA VAL A 161 -8.94 -5.42 -9.13
C VAL A 161 -10.40 -5.13 -9.54
N SER A 162 -10.87 -3.90 -9.36
CA SER A 162 -12.25 -3.52 -9.71
C SER A 162 -12.52 -3.53 -11.21
N GLU A 163 -11.47 -3.38 -12.03
CA GLU A 163 -11.58 -3.46 -13.49
C GLU A 163 -11.71 -4.90 -13.99
N LEU A 164 -11.05 -5.83 -13.31
CA LEU A 164 -11.09 -7.26 -13.66
C LEU A 164 -12.33 -7.98 -13.14
N TYR A 165 -12.83 -7.59 -11.96
CA TYR A 165 -13.92 -8.31 -11.31
C TYR A 165 -14.85 -7.41 -10.51
N VAL A 166 -16.14 -7.43 -10.90
CA VAL A 166 -17.20 -6.72 -10.18
C VAL A 166 -17.82 -7.62 -9.11
N ALA A 167 -17.32 -7.50 -7.88
CA ALA A 167 -17.88 -8.18 -6.72
C ALA A 167 -19.20 -7.54 -6.25
N ARG A 168 -20.14 -8.36 -5.76
CA ARG A 168 -21.44 -7.91 -5.22
C ARG A 168 -21.61 -8.30 -3.75
N GLY A 169 -22.47 -7.55 -3.03
CA GLY A 169 -22.85 -7.83 -1.64
C GLY A 169 -21.67 -7.87 -0.66
N VAL A 170 -21.68 -8.85 0.24
CA VAL A 170 -20.64 -9.00 1.29
C VAL A 170 -19.27 -9.33 0.69
N MET A 171 -19.24 -9.98 -0.48
CA MET A 171 -17.99 -10.28 -1.18
C MET A 171 -17.26 -9.01 -1.61
N ARG A 172 -17.99 -7.96 -2.01
CA ARG A 172 -17.40 -6.64 -2.32
C ARG A 172 -16.67 -6.07 -1.11
N LYS A 173 -17.31 -6.09 0.06
CA LYS A 173 -16.70 -5.61 1.31
C LYS A 173 -15.48 -6.47 1.70
N GLY A 174 -15.56 -7.78 1.51
CA GLY A 174 -14.43 -8.70 1.73
C GLY A 174 -13.25 -8.43 0.80
N LEU A 175 -13.50 -8.11 -0.47
CA LEU A 175 -12.47 -7.76 -1.45
C LEU A 175 -11.81 -6.42 -1.14
N ILE A 176 -12.59 -5.42 -0.70
CA ILE A 176 -12.07 -4.14 -0.22
C ILE A 176 -11.14 -4.34 0.98
N ALA A 177 -11.57 -5.13 1.97
CA ALA A 177 -10.75 -5.48 3.13
C ALA A 177 -9.47 -6.24 2.74
N ALA A 178 -9.54 -7.11 1.73
CA ALA A 178 -8.41 -7.85 1.21
C ALA A 178 -7.36 -6.96 0.54
N CYS A 179 -7.77 -5.90 -0.17
CA CYS A 179 -6.84 -4.93 -0.74
C CYS A 179 -5.99 -4.27 0.35
N VAL A 180 -6.61 -3.88 1.47
CA VAL A 180 -5.91 -3.32 2.63
C VAL A 180 -5.00 -4.35 3.30
N PHE A 181 -5.44 -5.61 3.42
CA PHE A 181 -4.62 -6.71 3.94
C PHE A 181 -3.32 -6.87 3.15
N MET A 182 -3.45 -6.99 1.83
CA MET A 182 -2.31 -7.19 0.95
C MET A 182 -1.41 -5.95 0.90
N ALA A 183 -1.96 -4.76 1.01
CA ALA A 183 -1.19 -3.54 1.09
C ALA A 183 -0.32 -3.46 2.34
N CYS A 184 -0.89 -3.81 3.50
CA CYS A 184 -0.16 -3.88 4.76
C CYS A 184 0.95 -4.95 4.70
N LYS A 185 0.68 -6.08 4.03
CA LYS A 185 1.65 -7.14 3.80
C LYS A 185 2.81 -6.68 2.91
N LYS A 186 2.54 -6.03 1.76
CA LYS A 186 3.59 -5.53 0.85
C LYS A 186 4.48 -4.47 1.50
N LYS A 187 3.95 -3.70 2.46
CA LYS A 187 4.72 -2.68 3.19
C LYS A 187 5.47 -3.20 4.42
N GLY A 188 5.47 -4.51 4.67
CA GLY A 188 6.19 -5.10 5.80
C GLY A 188 5.55 -4.81 7.16
N VAL A 189 4.28 -4.40 7.20
CA VAL A 189 3.53 -4.17 8.44
C VAL A 189 2.28 -5.06 8.44
N PRO A 190 2.45 -6.39 8.48
CA PRO A 190 1.32 -7.31 8.33
C PRO A 190 0.31 -7.14 9.46
N ARG A 191 -0.96 -7.27 9.10
CA ARG A 191 -2.12 -7.25 9.99
C ARG A 191 -2.79 -8.61 9.89
N THR A 192 -3.33 -9.14 10.98
CA THR A 192 -4.03 -10.43 10.91
C THR A 192 -5.36 -10.27 10.19
N SER A 193 -5.86 -11.34 9.55
CA SER A 193 -7.19 -11.30 8.89
C SER A 193 -8.29 -10.87 9.87
N GLN A 194 -8.18 -11.29 11.12
CA GLN A 194 -9.13 -10.96 12.18
C GLN A 194 -9.06 -9.49 12.60
N GLU A 195 -7.87 -8.89 12.66
CA GLU A 195 -7.72 -7.45 12.90
C GLU A 195 -8.43 -6.64 11.81
N ILE A 196 -8.25 -7.02 10.55
CA ILE A 196 -8.89 -6.33 9.41
C ILE A 196 -10.39 -6.57 9.39
N ALA A 197 -10.84 -7.79 9.71
CA ALA A 197 -12.25 -8.11 9.85
C ALA A 197 -12.93 -7.19 10.88
N LYS A 198 -12.27 -6.92 12.01
CA LYS A 198 -12.76 -5.97 13.03
C LYS A 198 -12.82 -4.53 12.50
N ILE A 199 -11.78 -4.05 11.81
CA ILE A 199 -11.73 -2.70 11.22
C ILE A 199 -12.87 -2.49 10.23
N PHE A 200 -13.11 -3.47 9.35
CA PHE A 200 -14.14 -3.38 8.33
C PHE A 200 -15.53 -3.81 8.81
N LYS A 201 -15.67 -4.29 10.06
CA LYS A 201 -16.91 -4.83 10.63
C LYS A 201 -17.52 -5.93 9.75
N ILE A 202 -16.70 -6.89 9.33
CA ILE A 202 -17.06 -8.04 8.50
C ILE A 202 -16.61 -9.31 9.22
N SER A 203 -17.21 -10.47 8.93
CA SER A 203 -16.70 -11.74 9.45
C SER A 203 -15.38 -12.16 8.78
N ASP A 204 -14.51 -12.80 9.57
CA ASP A 204 -13.17 -13.24 9.14
C ASP A 204 -13.20 -14.19 7.93
N LYS A 205 -14.28 -14.98 7.80
CA LYS A 205 -14.52 -15.88 6.66
C LYS A 205 -14.53 -15.12 5.32
N TRP A 206 -15.15 -13.94 5.28
CA TRP A 206 -15.23 -13.14 4.06
C TRP A 206 -13.93 -12.42 3.74
N VAL A 207 -13.14 -12.03 4.76
CA VAL A 207 -11.79 -11.47 4.54
C VAL A 207 -10.88 -12.54 3.94
N THR A 208 -10.91 -13.75 4.48
CA THR A 208 -10.13 -14.88 3.93
C THR A 208 -10.53 -15.24 2.51
N ARG A 209 -11.84 -15.26 2.21
CA ARG A 209 -12.35 -15.47 0.84
C ARG A 209 -11.94 -14.32 -0.08
N GLY A 210 -11.99 -13.08 0.40
CA GLY A 210 -11.52 -11.88 -0.29
C GLY A 210 -10.04 -11.98 -0.64
N ASN A 211 -9.19 -12.39 0.32
CA ASN A 211 -7.75 -12.54 0.12
C ASN A 211 -7.42 -13.58 -0.96
N LYS A 212 -8.11 -14.72 -0.96
CA LYS A 212 -7.95 -15.74 -2.01
C LYS A 212 -8.33 -15.18 -3.38
N LYS A 213 -9.48 -14.50 -3.47
CA LYS A 213 -9.94 -13.93 -4.74
C LYS A 213 -9.06 -12.77 -5.22
N PHE A 214 -8.58 -11.93 -4.31
CA PHE A 214 -7.61 -10.89 -4.63
C PHE A 214 -6.35 -11.48 -5.25
N THR A 215 -5.78 -12.52 -4.61
CA THR A 215 -4.55 -13.17 -5.10
C THR A 215 -4.75 -13.74 -6.50
N GLU A 216 -5.89 -14.39 -6.75
CA GLU A 216 -6.28 -14.90 -8.07
C GLU A 216 -6.35 -13.78 -9.11
N LEU A 217 -7.05 -12.69 -8.80
CA LEU A 217 -7.22 -11.55 -9.72
C LEU A 217 -5.93 -10.78 -9.96
N TRP A 218 -5.09 -10.64 -8.93
CA TRP A 218 -3.80 -9.97 -9.03
C TRP A 218 -2.82 -10.75 -9.92
N ASN A 219 -2.81 -12.08 -9.79
CA ASN A 219 -2.00 -12.92 -10.66
C ASN A 219 -2.50 -12.92 -12.12
N LEU A 220 -3.79 -12.67 -12.33
CA LEU A 220 -4.36 -12.48 -13.68
C LEU A 220 -4.04 -11.12 -14.29
N SER A 221 -3.72 -10.09 -13.48
CA SER A 221 -3.46 -8.74 -14.00
C SER A 221 -2.09 -8.59 -14.68
N GLY A 222 -1.28 -9.65 -14.72
CA GLY A 222 0.08 -9.61 -15.29
C GLY A 222 1.10 -8.83 -14.44
N ASN A 223 0.71 -8.42 -13.24
CA ASN A 223 1.60 -7.77 -12.27
C ASN A 223 2.46 -8.81 -11.53
N GLU A 224 3.39 -8.32 -10.70
CA GLU A 224 4.18 -9.15 -9.78
C GLU A 224 3.30 -10.20 -9.08
N HIS A 225 3.74 -11.45 -9.12
CA HIS A 225 3.04 -12.52 -8.41
C HIS A 225 3.05 -12.26 -6.91
N ILE A 226 1.86 -12.11 -6.34
CA ILE A 226 1.66 -11.97 -4.89
C ILE A 226 1.09 -13.28 -4.38
N THR A 227 1.70 -13.86 -3.36
CA THR A 227 1.12 -15.03 -2.68
C THR A 227 0.47 -14.64 -1.36
N TYR A 228 -0.66 -15.27 -1.05
CA TYR A 228 -1.32 -15.08 0.24
C TYR A 228 -0.55 -15.75 1.40
N LYS A 229 0.10 -16.89 1.16
CA LYS A 229 0.46 -17.84 2.24
C LYS A 229 1.82 -17.63 2.93
N ASN A 230 2.85 -17.02 2.32
CA ASN A 230 4.22 -17.36 2.77
C ASN A 230 5.18 -16.24 3.25
N ASP A 231 4.76 -14.98 3.40
CA ASP A 231 5.75 -13.91 3.65
C ASP A 231 5.69 -13.26 5.04
N CYS A 232 4.68 -13.55 5.87
CA CYS A 232 4.59 -12.92 7.18
C CYS A 232 5.45 -13.65 8.21
N GLN A 233 6.41 -12.94 8.80
CA GLN A 233 7.25 -13.48 9.86
C GLN A 233 6.59 -13.32 11.22
N SER A 234 6.86 -14.24 12.14
CA SER A 234 6.37 -14.14 13.53
C SER A 234 6.85 -12.85 14.20
N MET A 235 8.07 -12.42 13.86
CA MET A 235 8.71 -11.21 14.40
C MET A 235 7.94 -9.92 14.09
N ASP A 236 7.23 -9.87 12.96
CA ASP A 236 6.50 -8.68 12.50
C ASP A 236 5.35 -8.31 13.44
N TYR A 237 4.82 -9.29 14.18
CA TYR A 237 3.71 -9.10 15.11
C TYR A 237 4.17 -8.71 16.53
N LEU A 238 5.42 -9.07 16.90
CA LEU A 238 5.92 -8.94 18.27
C LEU A 238 5.88 -7.48 18.76
N ALA A 239 6.39 -6.54 17.97
CA ALA A 239 6.45 -5.14 18.36
C ALA A 239 5.07 -4.61 18.77
N ARG A 240 4.05 -4.92 17.97
CA ARG A 240 2.68 -4.47 18.22
C ARG A 240 2.03 -5.16 19.42
N PHE A 241 2.29 -6.45 19.59
CA PHE A 241 1.73 -7.20 20.71
C PHE A 241 2.36 -6.76 22.03
N CYS A 242 3.69 -6.63 22.08
CA CYS A 242 4.40 -6.14 23.26
C CYS A 242 3.96 -4.73 23.66
N SER A 243 3.86 -3.78 22.70
CA SER A 243 3.41 -2.41 22.99
C SER A 243 1.98 -2.31 23.52
N LYS A 244 1.14 -3.34 23.34
CA LYS A 244 -0.22 -3.39 23.89
C LYS A 244 -0.29 -4.05 25.27
N LEU A 245 0.73 -4.82 25.64
CA LEU A 245 0.73 -5.64 26.86
C LEU A 245 1.39 -4.92 28.04
N SER A 246 2.44 -4.13 27.82
CA SER A 246 3.15 -3.46 28.92
C SER A 246 3.82 -2.15 28.50
N GLU A 247 4.06 -1.26 29.47
CA GLU A 247 4.82 -0.01 29.29
C GLU A 247 6.33 -0.28 29.15
N ASN A 248 6.85 -1.29 29.87
CA ASN A 248 8.23 -1.81 29.73
C ASN A 248 8.40 -2.74 28.52
N SER A 249 7.86 -2.33 27.37
CA SER A 249 7.76 -3.16 26.16
C SER A 249 9.11 -3.51 25.51
N ASN A 250 10.18 -2.77 25.79
CA ASN A 250 11.46 -2.91 25.09
C ASN A 250 12.22 -4.19 25.45
N GLU A 251 12.31 -4.53 26.74
CA GLU A 251 13.01 -5.72 27.20
C GLU A 251 12.25 -6.99 26.81
N LEU A 252 10.93 -6.98 27.02
CA LEU A 252 10.01 -8.02 26.56
C LEU A 252 10.14 -8.26 25.06
N LEU A 253 10.18 -7.19 24.26
CA LEU A 253 10.32 -7.27 22.81
C LEU A 253 11.66 -7.89 22.39
N LYS A 254 12.76 -7.51 23.05
CA LYS A 254 14.10 -8.03 22.74
C LYS A 254 14.15 -9.55 22.98
N LYS A 255 13.79 -9.99 24.20
CA LYS A 255 13.73 -11.41 24.54
C LYS A 255 12.78 -12.19 23.63
N SER A 256 11.59 -11.65 23.35
CA SER A 256 10.63 -12.31 22.46
C SER A 256 11.15 -12.46 21.02
N LYS A 257 11.89 -11.47 20.52
CA LYS A 257 12.54 -11.55 19.20
C LYS A 257 13.60 -12.63 19.17
N ASP A 258 14.45 -12.68 20.19
CA ASP A 258 15.51 -13.68 20.28
C ASP A 258 14.91 -15.10 20.35
N ILE A 259 13.85 -15.31 21.13
CA ILE A 259 13.11 -16.58 21.19
C ILE A 259 12.50 -16.93 19.83
N CYS A 260 11.85 -15.98 19.14
CA CYS A 260 11.32 -16.20 17.80
C CYS A 260 12.40 -16.58 16.78
N GLN A 261 13.57 -15.95 16.87
CA GLN A 261 14.71 -16.24 16.01
C GLN A 261 15.25 -17.65 16.27
N LEU A 262 15.47 -18.03 17.54
CA LEU A 262 15.87 -19.39 17.91
C LEU A 262 14.85 -20.45 17.46
N CYS A 263 13.55 -20.15 17.56
CA CYS A 263 12.50 -21.06 17.08
C CYS A 263 12.61 -21.26 15.57
N ARG A 264 12.89 -20.20 14.82
CA ARG A 264 13.07 -20.26 13.37
C ARG A 264 14.31 -21.07 13.00
N ASP A 265 15.44 -20.78 13.61
CA ASP A 265 16.74 -21.38 13.27
C ASP A 265 16.77 -22.88 13.59
N ASN A 266 16.09 -23.30 14.65
CA ASN A 266 15.97 -24.71 15.06
C ASN A 266 14.70 -25.40 14.51
N ALA A 267 13.95 -24.75 13.62
CA ALA A 267 12.68 -25.24 13.04
C ALA A 267 11.63 -25.70 14.07
N ILE A 268 11.63 -25.08 15.26
CA ILE A 268 10.69 -25.34 16.35
C ILE A 268 9.35 -24.65 16.02
N LEU A 269 8.23 -25.32 16.29
CA LEU A 269 6.87 -24.83 15.99
C LEU A 269 6.55 -24.60 14.49
N SER A 270 7.27 -25.23 13.56
CA SER A 270 7.07 -25.06 12.10
C SER A 270 5.64 -25.32 11.59
N GLN A 271 4.85 -26.14 12.31
CA GLN A 271 3.47 -26.47 11.97
C GLN A 271 2.45 -25.43 12.42
N ASN A 272 2.86 -24.46 13.24
CA ASN A 272 1.97 -23.45 13.82
C ASN A 272 1.97 -22.16 13.02
N THR A 273 0.88 -21.39 13.15
CA THR A 273 0.80 -20.09 12.46
C THR A 273 1.79 -19.09 13.05
N PRO A 274 2.33 -18.15 12.25
CA PRO A 274 3.29 -17.14 12.74
C PRO A 274 2.78 -16.33 13.94
N VAL A 275 1.47 -16.07 14.00
CA VAL A 275 0.81 -15.37 15.11
C VAL A 275 0.85 -16.20 16.40
N SER A 276 0.62 -17.52 16.29
CA SER A 276 0.71 -18.43 17.44
C SER A 276 2.14 -18.55 17.97
N ILE A 277 3.13 -18.60 17.08
CA ILE A 277 4.54 -18.60 17.46
C ILE A 277 4.87 -17.29 18.19
N ALA A 278 4.50 -16.14 17.63
CA ALA A 278 4.72 -14.84 18.26
C ALA A 278 4.09 -14.75 19.67
N ALA A 279 2.83 -15.19 19.82
CA ALA A 279 2.15 -15.20 21.12
C ALA A 279 2.81 -16.14 22.14
N ALA A 280 3.30 -17.31 21.69
CA ALA A 280 4.00 -18.25 22.54
C ALA A 280 5.39 -17.74 22.96
N SER A 281 6.12 -17.10 22.04
CA SER A 281 7.42 -16.48 22.33
C SER A 281 7.28 -15.33 23.34
N ILE A 282 6.22 -14.52 23.25
CA ILE A 282 5.95 -13.48 24.25
C ILE A 282 5.68 -14.11 25.62
N TYR A 283 4.85 -15.15 25.67
CA TYR A 283 4.58 -15.83 26.94
C TYR A 283 5.84 -16.46 27.55
N MET A 284 6.71 -17.06 26.72
CA MET A 284 8.00 -17.57 27.18
C MET A 284 8.94 -16.45 27.64
N ALA A 285 8.93 -15.28 26.99
CA ALA A 285 9.71 -14.13 27.45
C ALA A 285 9.21 -13.64 28.83
N THR A 286 7.89 -13.65 29.07
CA THR A 286 7.34 -13.30 30.40
C THR A 286 7.73 -14.29 31.49
N THR A 287 7.93 -15.57 31.14
CA THR A 287 8.37 -16.60 32.10
C THR A 287 9.84 -16.45 32.45
N ILE A 288 10.69 -16.07 31.49
CA ILE A 288 12.13 -15.86 31.71
C ILE A 288 12.42 -14.59 32.53
N LEU A 289 11.60 -13.55 32.35
CA LEU A 289 11.75 -12.26 33.02
C LEU A 289 10.99 -12.19 34.36
N ASP A 290 10.44 -13.31 34.85
CA ASP A 290 9.61 -13.39 36.07
C ASP A 290 8.40 -12.42 36.09
N MET A 291 7.86 -12.08 34.91
CA MET A 291 6.70 -11.16 34.74
C MET A 291 5.37 -11.91 34.52
N GLU A 292 5.30 -13.21 34.80
CA GLU A 292 4.11 -14.03 34.52
C GLU A 292 2.86 -13.57 35.29
N THR A 293 3.04 -12.97 36.46
CA THR A 293 1.96 -12.46 37.31
C THR A 293 1.36 -11.18 36.77
N GLU A 294 2.16 -10.36 36.09
CA GLU A 294 1.74 -9.10 35.49
C GLU A 294 1.05 -9.31 34.13
N ILE A 295 1.52 -10.27 33.35
CA ILE A 295 1.04 -10.52 31.98
C ILE A 295 0.49 -11.95 31.89
N PRO A 296 -0.79 -12.18 32.27
CA PRO A 296 -1.37 -13.50 32.20
C PRO A 296 -1.58 -13.95 30.75
N ARG A 297 -1.54 -15.27 30.51
CA ARG A 297 -1.81 -15.88 29.19
C ARG A 297 -3.11 -15.40 28.55
N ALA A 298 -4.11 -15.06 29.37
CA ALA A 298 -5.41 -14.57 28.92
C ALA A 298 -5.30 -13.21 28.19
N ASP A 299 -4.41 -12.32 28.63
CA ASP A 299 -4.25 -11.00 28.03
C ASP A 299 -3.44 -11.06 26.75
N ILE A 300 -2.41 -11.92 26.70
CA ILE A 300 -1.69 -12.25 25.47
C ILE A 300 -2.65 -12.83 24.42
N ALA A 301 -3.54 -13.74 24.82
CA ALA A 301 -4.57 -14.31 23.95
C ALA A 301 -5.51 -13.24 23.37
N LYS A 302 -5.95 -12.28 24.18
CA LYS A 302 -6.79 -11.15 23.72
C LYS A 302 -6.06 -10.27 22.69
N VAL A 303 -4.79 -9.94 22.95
CA VAL A 303 -4.00 -9.06 22.06
C VAL A 303 -3.68 -9.74 20.73
N ALA A 304 -3.24 -11.01 20.77
CA ALA A 304 -2.91 -11.77 19.58
C ALA A 304 -4.15 -12.27 18.81
N ASN A 305 -5.34 -12.18 19.41
CA ASN A 305 -6.58 -12.79 18.92
C ASN A 305 -6.44 -14.31 18.67
N THR A 306 -5.77 -15.00 19.58
CA THR A 306 -5.56 -16.45 19.54
C THR A 306 -6.12 -17.10 20.79
N SER A 307 -6.41 -18.41 20.76
CA SER A 307 -6.92 -19.10 21.95
C SER A 307 -5.80 -19.32 22.98
N GLN A 308 -6.14 -19.22 24.27
CA GLN A 308 -5.21 -19.50 25.37
C GLN A 308 -4.68 -20.94 25.31
N VAL A 309 -5.51 -21.88 24.85
CA VAL A 309 -5.13 -23.29 24.66
C VAL A 309 -4.06 -23.43 23.58
N THR A 310 -4.15 -22.66 22.49
CA THR A 310 -3.13 -22.65 21.41
C THR A 310 -1.79 -22.15 21.93
N ILE A 311 -1.79 -21.07 22.71
CA ILE A 311 -0.58 -20.54 23.36
C ILE A 311 0.00 -21.60 24.30
N GLY A 312 -0.83 -22.24 25.12
CA GLY A 312 -0.40 -23.30 26.03
C GLY A 312 0.19 -24.53 25.32
N LYS A 313 -0.37 -24.94 24.18
CA LYS A 313 0.19 -26.02 23.36
C LYS A 313 1.56 -25.66 22.79
N CYS A 314 1.69 -24.46 22.21
CA CYS A 314 2.96 -23.98 21.66
C CYS A 314 4.02 -23.85 22.76
N TYR A 315 3.63 -23.32 23.93
CA TYR A 315 4.52 -23.19 25.09
C TYR A 315 5.02 -24.54 25.60
N LYS A 316 4.14 -25.55 25.70
CA LYS A 316 4.55 -26.92 26.07
C LYS A 316 5.56 -27.53 25.09
N GLU A 317 5.43 -27.22 23.80
CA GLU A 317 6.42 -27.65 22.81
C GLU A 317 7.76 -26.93 22.98
N LEU A 318 7.76 -25.64 23.31
CA LEU A 318 9.00 -24.88 23.60
C LEU A 318 9.74 -25.45 24.82
N LEU A 319 9.01 -25.83 25.88
CA LEU A 319 9.58 -26.41 27.10
C LEU A 319 10.29 -27.76 26.89
N LYS A 320 10.07 -28.46 25.77
CA LYS A 320 10.78 -29.71 25.47
C LYS A 320 12.27 -29.48 25.15
N TYR A 321 12.64 -28.25 24.82
CA TYR A 321 14.00 -27.90 24.39
C TYR A 321 14.65 -26.83 25.29
N PRO A 322 14.74 -27.04 26.61
CA PRO A 322 15.20 -26.00 27.55
C PRO A 322 16.63 -25.53 27.25
N LYS A 323 17.52 -26.45 26.83
CA LYS A 323 18.94 -26.17 26.52
C LYS A 323 19.14 -25.09 25.45
N ILE A 324 18.18 -24.92 24.55
CA ILE A 324 18.26 -23.90 23.48
C ILE A 324 18.04 -22.50 24.07
N PHE A 325 17.22 -22.41 25.12
CA PHE A 325 16.80 -21.16 25.73
C PHE A 325 17.57 -20.81 27.02
N GLU A 326 18.48 -21.68 27.48
CA GLU A 326 19.38 -21.42 28.63
C GLU A 326 20.36 -20.26 28.39
N SER A 327 20.61 -19.90 27.12
CA SER A 327 21.53 -18.82 26.74
C SER A 327 20.89 -17.41 26.75
N LEU A 328 19.58 -17.33 27.04
CA LEU A 328 18.78 -16.10 27.01
C LEU A 328 18.64 -15.49 28.40
#